data_AF-A0A5C9C3A8-F1
#
_entry.id   AF-A0A5C9C3A8-F1
#
_cell.length_a   1.000
_cell.length_b   1.000
_cell.length_c   1.000
_cell.angle_alpha   90.00
_cell.angle_beta   90.00
_cell.angle_gamma   90.00
#
_symmetry.space_group_name_H-M   'P 1'
#
loop_
_entity.id
_entity.type
_entity.pdbx_description
1 polymer ?
#
loop_
_entity_poly.entity_id
_entity_poly.type
_entity_poly.pdbx_seq_one_letter_code
_entity_poly.pdbx_strand_id
1 'polypeptide(L)' 'NVGPSGAEIGGAFGGEKATGGGRESGSDSWKAYMRRATNTINYSRDLPLAQGIQFDL' A
#
# COMPACT_ATOMS: atom_id res chain seq x y z
N ASN A 1 -24.59 -9.62 -20.11
CA ASN A 1 -24.54 -9.70 -21.59
C ASN A 1 -23.26 -9.06 -22.14
N VAL A 2 -22.08 -9.53 -21.72
CA VAL A 2 -20.80 -9.15 -22.35
C VAL A 2 -19.87 -10.37 -22.29
N GLY A 3 -19.01 -10.54 -23.30
CA GLY A 3 -18.09 -11.68 -23.41
C GLY A 3 -16.88 -11.58 -22.46
N PRO A 4 -16.04 -12.63 -22.40
CA PRO A 4 -14.90 -12.70 -21.49
C PRO A 4 -13.81 -11.65 -21.75
N SER A 5 -13.81 -10.99 -22.93
CA SER A 5 -12.90 -9.90 -23.29
C SER A 5 -13.42 -8.51 -22.92
N GLY A 6 -14.53 -8.41 -22.18
CA GLY A 6 -15.06 -7.13 -21.70
C GLY A 6 -14.18 -6.54 -20.59
N ALA A 7 -13.18 -5.75 -20.97
CA ALA A 7 -12.30 -5.02 -20.07
C ALA A 7 -12.09 -3.59 -20.57
N GLU A 8 -11.86 -2.66 -19.66
CA GLU A 8 -11.66 -1.25 -19.97
C GLU A 8 -10.50 -0.67 -19.15
N ILE A 9 -9.89 0.40 -19.67
CA ILE A 9 -8.68 1.04 -19.10
C ILE A 9 -8.92 1.51 -17.65
N GLY A 10 -10.14 1.88 -17.28
CA GLY A 10 -10.47 2.34 -15.93
C GLY A 10 -10.39 1.26 -14.85
N GLY A 11 -10.48 -0.02 -15.22
CA GLY A 11 -10.47 -1.16 -14.29
C GLY A 11 -9.09 -1.77 -14.10
N ALA A 12 -8.86 -2.39 -12.92
CA ALA A 12 -7.72 -3.28 -12.73
C ALA A 12 -7.89 -4.54 -13.60
N PHE A 13 -6.97 -4.76 -14.53
CA PHE A 13 -6.98 -5.94 -15.40
C PHE A 13 -6.01 -7.00 -14.91
N GLY A 14 -6.48 -8.24 -14.75
CA GLY A 14 -5.65 -9.38 -14.37
C GLY A 14 -6.49 -10.55 -13.87
N GLY A 15 -5.84 -11.67 -13.55
CA GLY A 15 -6.52 -12.91 -13.22
C GLY A 15 -5.92 -13.65 -12.04
N GLU A 16 -6.69 -14.57 -11.49
CA GLU A 16 -6.35 -15.35 -10.29
C GLU A 16 -5.81 -16.76 -10.63
N LYS A 17 -5.37 -17.51 -9.62
CA LYS A 17 -4.92 -18.91 -9.72
C LYS A 17 -3.68 -19.05 -10.62
N ALA A 18 -3.74 -19.89 -11.65
CA ALA A 18 -2.65 -20.11 -12.59
C ALA A 18 -2.29 -18.85 -13.40
N THR A 19 -3.16 -17.85 -13.43
CA THR A 19 -2.89 -16.56 -14.10
C THR A 19 -1.94 -15.65 -13.32
N GLY A 20 -1.70 -15.93 -12.03
CA GLY A 20 -0.60 -15.30 -11.27
C GLY A 20 -0.97 -14.09 -10.40
N GLY A 21 -2.25 -13.71 -10.31
CA GLY A 21 -2.76 -12.77 -9.29
C GLY A 21 -2.45 -11.28 -9.51
N GLY A 22 -1.61 -10.93 -10.48
CA GLY A 22 -1.27 -9.54 -10.81
C GLY A 22 -2.47 -8.71 -11.28
N ARG A 23 -2.30 -7.39 -11.27
CA ARG A 23 -3.27 -6.41 -11.78
C ARG A 23 -2.55 -5.24 -12.46
N GLU A 24 -3.07 -4.81 -13.60
CA GLU A 24 -2.51 -3.76 -14.46
C GLU A 24 -3.58 -2.75 -14.92
N SER A 25 -3.14 -1.66 -15.57
CA SER A 25 -3.97 -0.59 -16.13
C SER A 25 -4.63 0.33 -15.09
N GLY A 26 -5.92 0.16 -14.80
CA GLY A 26 -6.70 1.10 -13.98
C GLY A 26 -6.71 0.79 -12.49
N SER A 27 -7.66 1.40 -11.77
CA SER A 27 -7.79 1.31 -10.30
C SER A 27 -6.49 1.70 -9.58
N ASP A 28 -6.16 1.00 -8.50
CA ASP A 28 -4.95 1.19 -7.71
C ASP A 28 -3.79 0.26 -8.12
N SER A 29 -3.81 -0.28 -9.34
CA SER A 29 -2.75 -1.13 -9.90
C SER A 29 -1.38 -0.45 -9.91
N TRP A 30 -1.33 0.89 -9.97
CA TRP A 30 -0.09 1.67 -9.85
C TRP A 30 0.64 1.43 -8.52
N LYS A 31 -0.07 1.05 -7.45
CA LYS A 31 0.53 0.76 -6.14
C LYS A 31 1.51 -0.41 -6.19
N ALA A 32 1.36 -1.34 -7.13
CA ALA A 32 2.32 -2.45 -7.31
C ALA A 32 3.70 -1.96 -7.80
N TYR A 33 3.76 -0.81 -8.47
CA TYR A 33 4.98 -0.23 -9.02
C TYR A 33 5.62 0.83 -8.09
N MET A 34 5.05 1.05 -6.89
CA MET A 34 5.57 1.96 -5.89
C MET A 34 5.75 1.25 -4.55
N ARG A 35 6.63 1.79 -3.69
CA ARG A 35 6.82 1.25 -2.33
C ARG A 35 6.08 2.12 -1.31
N ARG A 36 5.21 1.48 -0.49
CA ARG A 36 4.55 2.14 0.63
C ARG A 36 5.52 2.35 1.79
N ALA A 37 5.47 3.53 2.42
CA ALA A 37 6.13 3.84 3.69
C ALA A 37 5.09 4.34 4.70
N THR A 38 5.29 4.04 5.98
CA THR A 38 4.44 4.52 7.09
C THR A 38 5.32 5.31 8.05
N ASN A 39 5.04 6.61 8.17
CA ASN A 39 5.88 7.54 8.90
C ASN A 39 5.07 8.16 10.05
N THR A 40 5.57 8.03 11.28
CA THR A 40 5.06 8.75 12.45
C THR A 40 6.03 9.86 12.77
N ILE A 41 5.57 11.11 12.68
CA ILE A 41 6.38 12.30 12.99
C ILE A 41 5.88 12.87 14.31
N ASN A 42 6.75 12.87 15.32
CA ASN A 42 6.48 13.52 16.60
C ASN A 42 7.04 14.96 16.57
N TYR A 43 6.19 15.96 16.74
CA TYR A 43 6.57 17.37 16.80
C TYR A 43 6.72 17.91 18.24
N SER A 44 6.51 17.07 19.26
CA SER A 44 6.69 17.47 20.66
C SER A 44 8.15 17.30 21.11
N ARG A 45 8.45 17.84 22.29
CA ARG A 45 9.71 17.55 23.00
C ARG A 45 9.62 16.28 23.86
N ASP A 46 8.45 15.66 23.90
CA ASP A 46 8.17 14.54 24.77
C ASP A 46 8.46 13.24 24.02
N LEU A 47 9.39 12.45 24.54
CA LEU A 47 9.55 11.06 24.18
C LEU A 47 9.07 10.21 25.35
N PRO A 48 8.21 9.20 25.12
CA PRO A 48 7.80 8.32 26.20
C PRO A 48 9.04 7.67 26.83
N LEU A 49 9.19 7.84 28.15
CA LEU A 49 10.31 7.28 28.90
C LEU A 49 10.25 5.75 28.84
N ALA A 50 11.38 5.12 28.54
CA ALA A 50 11.50 3.67 28.63
C ALA A 50 11.36 3.25 30.10
N GLN A 51 10.18 2.74 30.48
CA GLN A 51 9.89 2.26 31.84
C GLN A 51 10.07 3.31 32.96
N GLY A 52 10.00 4.61 32.63
CA GLY A 52 10.19 5.70 33.60
C GLY A 52 11.66 6.02 33.92
N ILE A 53 12.63 5.45 33.19
CA ILE A 53 14.05 5.78 33.34
C ILE A 53 14.32 7.13 32.66
N GLN A 54 14.83 8.11 33.42
CA GLN A 54 15.21 9.43 32.94
C GLN A 54 16.68 9.42 32.49
N PHE A 55 16.92 9.71 31.21
CA PHE A 55 18.27 9.80 30.63
C PHE A 55 18.76 11.25 30.66
N ASP A 56 18.98 11.80 31.86
CA ASP A 56 19.68 13.08 32.03
C ASP A 56 21.18 12.85 32.23
N LEU A 57 22.01 13.82 31.83
CA LEU A 57 23.49 13.78 31.93
C LEU A 57 23.99 14.48 33.19
#